data_AF-A0A3A6NBW6-F1
#
_entry.id   AF-A0A3A6NBW6-F1
#
_cell.length_a   1.000
_cell.length_b   1.000
_cell.length_c   1.000
_cell.angle_alpha   90.00
_cell.angle_beta   90.00
_cell.angle_gamma   90.00
#
_symmetry.space_group_name_H-M   'P 1'
#
loop_
_entity.id
_entity.type
_entity.pdbx_description
1 polymer ?
#
loop_
_entity_poly.entity_id
_entity_poly.type
_entity_poly.pdbx_seq_one_letter_code
_entity_poly.pdbx_strand_id
1 'polypeptide(L)'
;MAYVILIALLLFHLLERRVREALKQEDEPLLIPGKKKTFKPTGKKILQSLENMIVVTTADPLRRAFPRNLKVPERLFRLAGIEPEVYLQVREKP
;
A
#
# COMPACT_ATOMS: atom_id res chain seq x y z
N MET A 1 21.38 11.31 -13.10
CA MET A 1 19.95 11.07 -13.43
C MET A 1 19.60 9.59 -13.62
N ALA A 2 20.41 8.79 -14.33
CA ALA A 2 20.14 7.35 -14.51
C ALA A 2 20.01 6.56 -13.19
N TYR A 3 20.81 6.90 -12.17
CA TYR A 3 20.80 6.19 -10.88
C TYR A 3 19.45 6.30 -10.15
N VAL A 4 18.75 7.45 -10.23
CA VAL A 4 17.44 7.63 -9.59
C VAL A 4 16.40 6.71 -10.23
N ILE A 5 16.43 6.61 -11.56
CA ILE A 5 15.51 5.74 -12.32
C ILE A 5 15.76 4.27 -11.98
N LEU A 6 17.03 3.86 -11.88
CA LEU A 6 17.40 2.49 -11.51
C LEU A 6 16.95 2.16 -10.07
N ILE A 7 17.14 3.07 -9.12
CA ILE A 7 16.69 2.88 -7.74
C ILE A 7 15.16 2.81 -7.69
N ALA A 8 14.45 3.68 -8.40
CA ALA A 8 12.98 3.67 -8.46
C ALA A 8 12.44 2.35 -9.03
N LEU A 9 13.04 1.83 -10.10
CA LEU A 9 12.68 0.53 -10.69
C LEU A 9 12.97 -0.63 -9.73
N LEU A 10 14.11 -0.60 -9.05
CA LEU A 10 14.46 -1.59 -8.05
C LEU A 10 13.44 -1.61 -6.92
N LEU A 11 13.09 -0.44 -6.37
CA LEU A 11 12.06 -0.31 -5.33
C LEU A 11 10.69 -0.80 -5.83
N PHE A 12 10.32 -0.46 -7.06
CA PHE A 12 9.06 -0.90 -7.67
C PHE A 12 8.98 -2.44 -7.76
N HIS A 13 10.03 -3.08 -8.28
CA HIS A 13 10.06 -4.54 -8.39
C HIS A 13 10.19 -5.23 -7.03
N LEU A 14 10.90 -4.63 -6.08
CA LEU A 14 11.02 -5.14 -4.72
C LEU A 14 9.66 -5.15 -4.01
N LEU A 15 8.90 -4.05 -4.14
CA LEU A 15 7.56 -3.94 -3.58
C LEU A 15 6.60 -4.95 -4.20
N GLU A 16 6.63 -5.10 -5.53
CA GLU A 16 5.84 -6.12 -6.23
C GLU A 16 6.18 -7.54 -5.74
N ARG A 17 7.47 -7.83 -5.58
CA ARG A 17 7.94 -9.14 -5.11
C ARG A 17 7.45 -9.44 -3.70
N ARG A 18 7.57 -8.49 -2.77
CA ARG A 18 7.12 -8.66 -1.37
C ARG A 18 5.63 -8.95 -1.30
N VAL A 19 4.82 -8.15 -1.98
CA VAL A 19 3.35 -8.33 -1.98
C VAL A 19 2.97 -9.70 -2.57
N ARG A 20 3.63 -10.15 -3.64
CA ARG A 20 3.39 -11.47 -4.23
C ARG A 20 3.85 -12.61 -3.32
N GLU A 21 4.96 -12.46 -2.61
CA GLU A 21 5.46 -13.47 -1.66
C GLU A 21 4.54 -13.58 -0.45
N ALA A 22 4.09 -12.47 0.12
CA ALA A 22 3.11 -12.46 1.20
C ALA A 22 1.77 -13.08 0.75
N LEU A 23 1.29 -12.78 -0.46
CA LEU A 23 0.07 -13.37 -1.03
C LEU A 23 0.19 -14.87 -1.34
N LYS A 24 1.39 -15.47 -1.38
CA LYS A 24 1.52 -16.94 -1.48
C LYS A 24 1.21 -17.63 -0.16
N GLN A 25 1.34 -16.92 0.96
CA GLN A 25 1.12 -17.44 2.30
C GLN A 25 -0.31 -17.16 2.81
N GLU A 26 -1.03 -16.23 2.18
CA GLU A 26 -2.43 -15.93 2.47
C GLU A 26 -3.39 -16.68 1.54
N ASP A 27 -4.51 -17.17 2.07
CA ASP A 27 -5.57 -17.82 1.29
C ASP A 27 -6.52 -16.82 0.60
N GLU A 28 -6.49 -15.55 1.01
CA GLU A 28 -7.35 -14.52 0.43
C GLU A 28 -6.67 -13.80 -0.74
N PRO A 29 -7.33 -13.66 -1.91
CA PRO A 29 -6.79 -12.85 -3.00
C PRO A 29 -6.87 -11.36 -2.67
N LEU A 30 -5.96 -10.58 -3.26
CA LEU A 30 -6.02 -9.12 -3.21
C LEU A 30 -7.09 -8.61 -4.20
N LEU A 31 -7.92 -7.67 -3.73
CA LEU A 31 -8.87 -6.97 -4.59
C LEU A 31 -8.18 -5.78 -5.27
N ILE A 32 -8.03 -5.85 -6.58
CA ILE A 32 -7.40 -4.82 -7.39
C ILE A 32 -8.46 -3.87 -7.99
N PRO A 33 -8.12 -2.59 -8.26
CA PRO A 33 -8.89 -1.67 -9.08
C PRO A 33 -9.49 -2.34 -10.33
N GLY A 34 -10.81 -2.21 -10.47
CA GLY A 34 -11.62 -2.96 -11.44
C GLY A 34 -12.30 -4.21 -10.86
N LYS A 35 -12.35 -4.35 -9.52
CA LYS A 35 -13.00 -5.46 -8.79
C LYS A 35 -12.47 -6.86 -9.13
N LYS A 36 -11.25 -6.93 -9.67
CA LYS A 36 -10.59 -8.21 -10.00
C LYS A 36 -9.82 -8.73 -8.79
N LYS A 37 -10.02 -10.01 -8.47
CA LYS A 37 -9.30 -10.74 -7.42
C LYS A 37 -8.09 -11.43 -8.03
N THR A 38 -6.90 -11.29 -7.43
CA THR A 38 -5.71 -12.03 -7.89
C THR A 38 -4.68 -12.20 -6.78
N PHE A 39 -3.95 -13.31 -6.86
CA PHE A 39 -2.78 -13.62 -6.02
C PHE A 39 -1.47 -13.13 -6.66
N LYS A 40 -1.53 -12.58 -7.87
CA LYS A 40 -0.37 -12.18 -8.69
C LYS A 40 -0.51 -10.73 -9.19
N PRO A 41 -0.70 -9.73 -8.29
CA PRO A 41 -0.78 -8.33 -8.68
C PRO A 41 0.53 -7.84 -9.31
N THR A 42 0.47 -7.04 -10.37
CA THR A 42 1.64 -6.32 -10.89
C THR A 42 1.89 -5.05 -10.08
N GLY A 43 3.13 -4.56 -10.04
CA GLY A 43 3.47 -3.32 -9.32
C GLY A 43 2.61 -2.14 -9.76
N LYS A 44 2.25 -2.05 -11.05
CA LYS A 44 1.34 -1.03 -11.58
C LYS A 44 -0.03 -1.10 -10.92
N LYS A 45 -0.58 -2.30 -10.74
CA LYS A 45 -1.87 -2.52 -10.10
C LYS A 45 -1.84 -2.26 -8.59
N ILE A 46 -0.70 -2.54 -7.96
CA ILE A 46 -0.46 -2.20 -6.56
C ILE A 46 -0.49 -0.68 -6.38
N LEU A 47 0.28 0.06 -7.19
CA LEU A 47 0.31 1.52 -7.15
C LEU A 47 -1.07 2.14 -7.46
N GLN A 48 -1.81 1.62 -8.44
CA GLN A 48 -3.19 2.08 -8.73
C GLN A 48 -4.15 1.87 -7.55
N SER A 49 -3.90 0.87 -6.70
CA SER A 49 -4.69 0.63 -5.49
C SER A 49 -4.41 1.68 -4.41
N LEU A 50 -3.16 2.17 -4.35
CA LEU A 50 -2.73 3.24 -3.45
C LEU A 50 -3.06 4.64 -3.98
N GLU A 51 -3.12 4.83 -5.30
CA GLU A 51 -3.46 6.11 -5.93
C GLU A 51 -4.84 6.63 -5.50
N ASN A 52 -5.79 5.71 -5.30
CA ASN A 52 -7.14 6.03 -4.84
C ASN A 52 -7.28 5.95 -3.30
N MET A 53 -6.17 5.89 -2.58
CA MET A 53 -6.17 5.82 -1.11
C MET A 53 -6.56 7.18 -0.54
N ILE A 54 -7.65 7.20 0.24
CA ILE A 54 -8.08 8.37 1.00
C ILE A 54 -7.74 8.14 2.47
N VAL A 55 -7.15 9.15 3.11
CA VAL A 55 -6.97 9.22 4.56
C VAL A 55 -7.87 10.32 5.12
N VAL A 56 -8.45 10.10 6.29
CA VAL A 56 -9.34 11.06 6.96
C VAL A 56 -8.68 11.52 8.25
N THR A 57 -8.67 12.82 8.49
CA THR A 57 -8.21 13.38 9.78
C THR A 57 -9.24 13.05 10.85
N THR A 58 -8.78 12.51 11.98
CA THR A 58 -9.65 12.20 13.12
C THR A 58 -9.93 13.47 13.93
N ALA A 59 -10.79 13.40 14.95
CA ALA A 59 -11.01 14.48 15.91
C ALA A 59 -9.70 14.95 16.59
N ASP A 60 -8.71 14.07 16.65
CA ASP A 60 -7.34 14.42 16.98
C ASP A 60 -6.58 14.86 15.70
N PRO A 61 -6.15 16.12 15.59
CA PRO A 61 -5.45 16.64 14.40
C PRO A 61 -4.10 15.95 14.14
N LEU A 62 -3.54 15.23 15.12
CA LEU A 62 -2.29 14.47 14.98
C LEU A 62 -2.51 13.04 14.47
N ARG A 63 -3.77 12.63 14.29
CA ARG A 63 -4.11 11.27 13.87
C ARG A 63 -4.95 11.25 12.60
N ARG A 64 -4.49 10.44 11.65
CA ARG A 64 -5.24 10.08 10.45
C ARG A 64 -5.70 8.64 10.57
N ALA A 65 -6.84 8.34 9.99
CA ALA A 65 -7.38 7.00 9.90
C ALA A 65 -7.73 6.68 8.45
N PHE A 66 -7.65 5.41 8.08
CA PHE A 66 -8.31 4.97 6.86
C PHE A 66 -9.83 4.99 7.09
N PRO A 67 -10.61 5.47 6.11
CA PRO A 67 -12.06 5.42 6.23
C PRO A 67 -12.51 3.95 6.28
N ARG A 68 -13.50 3.65 7.14
CA ARG A 68 -13.91 2.27 7.48
C ARG A 68 -14.33 1.42 6.27
N ASN A 69 -14.69 2.06 5.16
CA ASN A 69 -15.11 1.43 3.91
C ASN A 69 -13.93 0.98 3.02
N LEU A 70 -12.71 1.44 3.28
CA LEU A 70 -11.51 1.14 2.48
C LEU A 70 -10.55 0.24 3.26
N LYS A 71 -10.78 -1.08 3.21
CA LYS A 71 -9.89 -2.09 3.82
C LYS A 71 -8.69 -2.47 2.93
N VAL A 72 -8.74 -2.12 1.65
CA VAL A 72 -7.72 -2.49 0.66
C VAL A 72 -6.34 -1.85 0.96
N PRO A 73 -6.24 -0.56 1.32
CA PRO A 73 -4.94 0.05 1.59
C PRO A 73 -4.24 -0.56 2.81
N GLU A 74 -4.96 -0.75 3.91
CA GLU A 74 -4.42 -1.35 5.13
C GLU A 74 -3.86 -2.76 4.88
N ARG A 75 -4.64 -3.60 4.19
CA ARG A 75 -4.21 -4.96 3.85
C ARG A 75 -3.01 -4.96 2.92
N LEU A 76 -2.97 -4.05 1.95
CA LEU A 76 -1.84 -3.91 1.04
C LEU A 76 -0.55 -3.48 1.75
N PHE A 77 -0.63 -2.57 2.72
CA PHE A 77 0.52 -2.17 3.53
C PHE A 77 1.07 -3.36 4.33
N ARG A 78 0.19 -4.14 4.98
CA ARG A 78 0.59 -5.37 5.69
C ARG A 78 1.27 -6.37 4.76
N LEU A 79 0.71 -6.60 3.57
CA LEU A 79 1.30 -7.48 2.55
C LEU A 79 2.65 -6.97 2.02
N ALA A 80 2.87 -5.65 1.98
CA ALA A 80 4.15 -5.06 1.62
C ALA A 80 5.18 -5.13 2.76
N GLY A 81 4.77 -5.57 3.96
CA GLY A 81 5.58 -5.55 5.18
C GLY A 81 5.81 -4.14 5.71
N ILE A 82 4.87 -3.23 5.48
CA ILE A 82 4.92 -1.83 5.91
C ILE A 82 3.79 -1.62 6.90
N GLU A 83 4.10 -1.04 8.06
CA GLU A 83 3.05 -0.67 9.01
C GLU A 83 2.27 0.55 8.49
N PRO A 84 0.93 0.50 8.50
CA PRO A 84 0.12 1.61 7.99
C PRO A 84 0.32 2.91 8.79
N GLU A 85 0.87 2.82 10.01
CA GLU A 85 1.20 3.94 10.89
C GLU A 85 2.07 5.01 10.22
N VAL A 86 2.90 4.61 9.26
CA VAL A 86 3.72 5.53 8.43
C VAL A 86 2.88 6.66 7.81
N TYR A 87 1.60 6.41 7.51
CA TYR A 87 0.68 7.40 6.96
C TYR A 87 -0.37 7.91 7.96
N LEU A 88 -0.56 7.21 9.07
CA LEU A 88 -1.61 7.51 10.05
C LEU A 88 -1.13 8.42 11.18
N GLN A 89 0.15 8.38 11.52
CA GLN A 89 0.75 9.29 12.50
C GLN A 89 1.20 10.58 11.81
N VAL A 90 0.61 11.71 12.21
CA VAL A 90 1.15 13.02 11.83
C VAL A 90 2.26 13.33 12.83
N ARG A 91 3.52 13.23 12.40
CA ARG A 91 4.65 13.71 13.22
C ARG A 91 4.48 15.21 13.44
N GLU A 92 4.50 15.64 14.70
CA GLU A 92 4.66 17.05 15.02
C GLU A 92 5.93 17.57 14.36
N LYS A 93 5.83 18.75 13.76
CA LYS A 93 6.97 19.45 13.18
C LYS A 93 7.96 19.74 14.32
N PRO A 94 9.28 19.49 14.15
CA PRO A 94 10.28 20.04 15.05
C PRO A 94 10.28 21.57 15.01
#